data_AF-A0A956M7E0-F1
#
_entry.id   AF-A0A956M7E0-F1
#
_cell.length_a   1.000
_cell.length_b   1.000
_cell.length_c   1.000
_cell.angle_alpha   90.00
_cell.angle_beta   90.00
_cell.angle_gamma   90.00
#
_symmetry.space_group_name_H-M   'P 1'
#
loop_
_entity.id
_entity.type
_entity.pdbx_description
1 polymer ?
#
loop_
_entity_poly.entity_id
_entity_poly.type
_entity_poly.pdbx_seq_one_letter_code
_entity_poly.pdbx_strand_id
1 'polypeptide(L)'
;MMAKANVLTLRIPAELKRRIALMAEEQGVSINQLAMYMFTKEIGNMEAGQDLAKYWQGHSKSDILRGFDEVAAKVKNRDVPEWDKVAP
;
A
#
# COMPACT_ATOMS: atom_id res chain seq x y z
N MET A 1 -25.32 -6.24 19.23
CA MET A 1 -25.34 -4.76 19.17
C MET A 1 -25.03 -4.36 17.74
N MET A 2 -26.00 -3.85 16.98
CA MET A 2 -25.72 -3.28 15.65
C MET A 2 -24.96 -1.98 15.86
N ALA A 3 -23.69 -1.92 15.46
CA ALA A 3 -22.93 -0.67 15.50
C ALA A 3 -23.67 0.39 14.68
N LYS A 4 -23.89 1.58 15.25
CA LYS A 4 -24.47 2.71 14.52
C LYS A 4 -23.60 2.97 13.28
N ALA A 5 -24.17 2.79 12.09
CA ALA A 5 -23.48 3.10 10.86
C ALA A 5 -23.18 4.61 10.82
N ASN A 6 -21.90 4.96 10.86
CA ASN A 6 -21.46 6.35 10.76
C ASN A 6 -21.54 6.76 9.29
N VAL A 7 -22.51 7.59 8.92
CA VAL A 7 -22.76 7.98 7.53
C VAL A 7 -21.88 9.18 7.17
N LEU A 8 -20.96 9.00 6.22
CA LEU A 8 -20.13 10.06 5.68
C LEU A 8 -20.67 10.50 4.31
N THR A 9 -21.04 11.77 4.17
CA THR A 9 -21.47 12.32 2.88
C THR A 9 -20.29 13.00 2.18
N LEU A 10 -19.99 12.56 0.96
CA LEU A 10 -18.87 13.05 0.17
C LEU A 10 -19.35 13.71 -1.12
N ARG A 11 -18.67 14.79 -1.53
CA ARG A 11 -18.84 15.39 -2.85
C ARG A 11 -17.69 14.96 -3.73
N ILE A 12 -18.00 14.35 -4.87
CA ILE A 12 -17.02 13.83 -5.82
C ILE A 12 -17.37 14.28 -7.24
N PRO A 13 -16.37 14.50 -8.11
CA PRO A 13 -16.60 14.74 -9.53
C PRO A 13 -17.42 13.60 -10.16
N ALA A 14 -18.30 13.94 -11.10
CA ALA A 14 -19.17 12.96 -11.74
C ALA A 14 -18.38 11.85 -12.47
N GLU A 15 -17.27 12.22 -13.10
CA GLU A 15 -16.35 11.29 -13.75
C GLU A 15 -15.74 10.29 -12.76
N LEU A 16 -15.28 10.76 -11.60
CA LEU A 16 -14.71 9.92 -10.57
C LEU A 16 -15.74 8.91 -10.04
N LYS A 17 -16.97 9.37 -9.78
CA LYS A 17 -18.07 8.48 -9.40
C LYS A 17 -18.28 7.36 -10.44
N ARG A 18 -18.27 7.71 -11.73
CA ARG A 18 -18.44 6.75 -12.83
C ARG A 18 -17.34 5.69 -12.84
N ARG A 19 -16.09 6.11 -12.65
CA ARG A 19 -14.93 5.19 -12.61
C ARG A 19 -15.00 4.23 -11.42
N ILE A 20 -15.37 4.73 -10.23
CA ILE A 20 -15.55 3.87 -9.05
C ILE A 20 -16.70 2.87 -9.28
N ALA A 21 -17.79 3.29 -9.92
CA ALA A 21 -18.90 2.41 -10.24
C ALA A 21 -18.49 1.24 -11.16
N LEU A 22 -17.74 1.54 -12.22
CA LEU A 22 -17.23 0.51 -13.14
C LEU A 22 -16.29 -0.47 -12.44
N MET A 23 -15.35 0.02 -11.63
CA MET A 23 -14.44 -0.86 -10.88
C MET A 23 -15.18 -1.72 -9.85
N ALA A 24 -16.22 -1.18 -9.21
CA ALA A 24 -17.02 -1.92 -8.26
C ALA A 24 -17.77 -3.07 -8.93
N GLU A 25 -18.31 -2.83 -10.13
CA GLU A 25 -18.96 -3.83 -10.97
C GLU A 25 -17.96 -4.92 -11.41
N GLU A 26 -16.79 -4.54 -11.92
CA GLU A 26 -15.72 -5.47 -12.33
C GLU A 26 -15.25 -6.37 -11.16
N GLN A 27 -15.20 -5.82 -9.95
CA GLN A 27 -14.79 -6.55 -8.75
C GLN A 27 -15.94 -7.28 -8.03
N GLY A 28 -17.19 -7.10 -8.49
CA GLY A 28 -18.37 -7.73 -7.89
C GLY A 28 -18.69 -7.24 -6.49
N VAL A 29 -18.39 -5.98 -6.16
CA VAL A 29 -18.62 -5.36 -4.83
C VAL A 29 -19.52 -4.13 -4.94
N SER A 30 -20.12 -3.70 -3.83
CA SER A 30 -20.87 -2.43 -3.84
C SER A 30 -19.93 -1.22 -3.94
N ILE A 31 -20.42 -0.16 -4.58
CA ILE A 31 -19.71 1.13 -4.69
C ILE A 31 -19.27 1.65 -3.31
N ASN A 32 -20.14 1.55 -2.31
CA ASN A 32 -19.85 2.02 -0.96
C ASN A 32 -18.75 1.19 -0.29
N GLN A 33 -18.75 -0.13 -0.45
CA GLN A 33 -17.69 -0.99 0.07
C GLN A 33 -16.35 -0.69 -0.62
N LEU A 34 -16.36 -0.54 -1.94
CA LEU A 34 -15.15 -0.20 -2.69
C LEU A 34 -14.61 1.17 -2.26
N ALA A 35 -15.48 2.18 -2.15
CA ALA A 35 -15.09 3.51 -1.71
C ALA A 35 -14.50 3.48 -0.28
N MET A 36 -15.14 2.77 0.65
CA MET A 36 -14.63 2.62 2.02
C MET A 36 -13.26 1.94 2.05
N TYR A 37 -13.07 0.88 1.26
CA TYR A 37 -11.76 0.23 1.13
C TYR A 37 -10.70 1.18 0.58
N MET A 38 -11.00 1.88 -0.52
CA MET A 38 -10.07 2.83 -1.13
C MET A 38 -9.68 3.94 -0.16
N PHE A 39 -10.64 4.54 0.56
CA PHE A 39 -10.32 5.57 1.56
C PHE A 39 -9.45 5.03 2.69
N THR A 40 -9.79 3.85 3.21
CA THR A 40 -9.02 3.24 4.31
C THR A 40 -7.59 2.93 3.86
N LYS A 41 -7.43 2.39 2.65
CA LYS A 41 -6.12 2.07 2.07
C LYS A 41 -5.28 3.34 1.86
N GLU A 42 -5.85 4.38 1.26
CA GLU A 42 -5.10 5.60 0.98
C GLU A 42 -4.74 6.38 2.25
N ILE A 43 -5.62 6.42 3.26
CA ILE A 43 -5.28 7.00 4.56
C ILE A 43 -4.10 6.25 5.19
N GLY A 44 -4.15 4.91 5.21
CA GLY A 44 -3.04 4.10 5.73
C GLY A 44 -1.73 4.32 4.95
N ASN A 45 -1.80 4.43 3.63
CA ASN A 45 -0.64 4.74 2.79
C ASN A 45 -0.07 6.13 3.09
N MET A 46 -0.92 7.13 3.29
CA MET A 46 -0.49 8.50 3.62
C MET A 46 0.19 8.54 4.99
N GLU A 47 -0.38 7.86 6.00
CA GLU A 47 0.20 7.77 7.34
C GLU A 47 1.55 7.04 7.30
N ALA A 48 1.62 5.87 6.67
CA ALA A 48 2.86 5.12 6.51
C ALA A 48 3.92 5.94 5.75
N GLY A 49 3.53 6.63 4.68
CA GLY A 49 4.43 7.52 3.93
C GLY A 49 4.96 8.66 4.78
N GLN A 50 4.13 9.28 5.62
CA GLN A 50 4.56 10.32 6.55
C GLN A 50 5.54 9.78 7.60
N ASP A 51 5.27 8.60 8.16
CA ASP A 51 6.13 8.00 9.18
C ASP A 51 7.49 7.59 8.60
N LEU A 52 7.51 7.00 7.40
CA LEU A 52 8.75 6.71 6.68
C LEU A 52 9.52 7.99 6.34
N ALA A 53 8.82 9.04 5.88
CA ALA A 53 9.46 10.32 5.57
C ALA A 53 10.10 10.96 6.81
N LYS A 54 9.40 10.96 7.96
CA LYS A 54 9.94 11.45 9.23
C LYS A 54 11.13 10.62 9.69
N TYR A 55 11.05 9.30 9.58
CA TYR A 55 12.16 8.40 9.93
C TYR A 55 13.39 8.69 9.05
N TRP A 56 13.20 8.82 7.73
CA TRP A 56 14.31 9.06 6.79
C TRP A 56 14.88 10.47 6.83
N GLN A 57 14.15 11.48 7.32
CA GLN A 57 14.69 12.84 7.51
C GLN A 57 15.93 12.87 8.43
N GLY A 58 16.07 11.91 9.34
CA GLY A 58 17.23 11.79 10.23
C GLY A 58 18.41 10.99 9.68
N HIS A 59 18.30 10.42 8.47
CA HIS A 59 19.31 9.50 7.92
C HIS A 59 19.82 9.98 6.56
N SER A 60 21.13 9.95 6.36
CA SER A 60 21.69 10.17 5.03
C SER A 60 21.45 8.95 4.14
N LYS A 61 21.44 9.15 2.82
CA LYS A 61 21.36 8.04 1.85
C LYS A 61 22.44 6.98 2.09
N SER A 62 23.65 7.41 2.46
CA SER A 62 24.76 6.51 2.82
C SER A 62 24.46 5.67 4.05
N ASP A 63 23.80 6.22 5.06
CA ASP A 63 23.45 5.47 6.28
C ASP A 63 22.40 4.40 6.00
N ILE A 64 21.42 4.71 5.14
CA ILE A 64 20.38 3.77 4.74
C ILE A 64 20.99 2.60 3.94
N LEU A 65 21.85 2.89 2.97
CA LEU A 65 22.51 1.86 2.17
C LEU A 65 23.44 0.97 3.01
N ARG A 66 24.20 1.57 3.93
CA ARG A 66 25.04 0.82 4.86
C ARG A 66 24.21 -0.12 5.74
N GLY A 67 23.08 0.36 6.28
CA GLY A 67 22.17 -0.47 7.06
C GLY A 67 21.58 -1.63 6.25
N PHE A 68 21.27 -1.41 4.96
CA PHE A 68 20.86 -2.48 4.06
C PHE A 68 21.96 -3.53 3.88
N ASP A 69 23.20 -3.10 3.59
CA ASP A 69 24.33 -4.00 3.38
C ASP A 69 24.64 -4.82 4.64
N GLU A 70 24.56 -4.21 5.83
CA GLU A 70 24.75 -4.87 7.12
C GLU A 70 23.70 -5.97 7.39
N VAL A 71 22.46 -5.75 6.98
CA VAL A 71 21.38 -6.74 7.12
C VAL A 71 21.51 -7.83 6.05
N ALA A 72 21.76 -7.44 4.80
CA ALA A 72 21.95 -8.36 3.68
C ALA A 72 23.14 -9.31 3.93
N ALA A 73 24.23 -8.82 4.52
CA ALA A 73 25.39 -9.63 4.88
C ALA A 73 25.10 -10.74 5.90
N LYS A 74 24.00 -10.64 6.67
CA LYS A 74 23.58 -11.69 7.64
C LYS A 74 22.83 -12.83 6.96
N VAL A 75 22.37 -12.64 5.72
CA VAL A 75 21.67 -13.67 4.96
C VAL A 75 22.71 -14.68 4.47
N LYS A 76 22.57 -15.94 4.90
CA LYS A 76 23.44 -17.02 4.44
C LYS A 76 23.23 -17.25 2.95
N ASN A 77 24.32 -17.37 2.19
CA ASN A 77 24.24 -17.84 0.82
C ASN A 77 23.63 -19.24 0.78
N ARG A 78 22.63 -19.41 -0.07
CA ARG A 78 21.94 -20.68 -0.34
C ARG A 78 22.00 -20.92 -1.83
N ASP A 79 22.13 -22.18 -2.22
CA ASP A 79 22.03 -22.53 -3.63
C ASP A 79 20.64 -22.14 -4.15
N VAL A 80 20.64 -21.41 -5.26
CA VAL A 80 19.40 -21.00 -5.93
C VAL A 80 18.74 -22.27 -6.51
N PRO A 81 17.49 -22.58 -6.13
CA PRO A 81 16.79 -23.73 -6.69
C PRO A 81 16.70 -23.65 -8.22
N GLU A 82 16.71 -24.80 -8.90
CA GLU A 82 16.66 -24.86 -10.38
C GLU A 82 15.50 -24.07 -10.99
N TRP A 83 14.34 -24.01 -10.31
CA TRP A 83 13.15 -23.29 -10.78
C TRP A 83 13.26 -21.77 -10.66
N ASP A 84 14.23 -21.26 -9.89
CA ASP A 84 14.48 -19.83 -9.65
C ASP A 84 15.75 -19.34 -10.35
N LYS A 85 16.42 -20.22 -11.12
CA LYS A 85 17.55 -19.83 -11.94
C LYS A 85 17.07 -18.99 -13.12
N VAL A 86 17.60 -17.78 -13.25
CA VAL A 86 17.38 -16.95 -14.43
C VAL A 86 18.05 -17.64 -15.63
N ALA A 87 17.27 -17.93 -16.67
CA ALA A 87 17.80 -18.52 -17.89
C ALA A 87 18.89 -17.62 -18.51
N PRO A 88 19.94 -18.20 -19.11
CA PRO A 88 21.03 -17.45 -19.74
C PRO A 88 20.58 -16.56 -20.90
#